data_AF-A0A965AEI3-F1
#
_entry.id   AF-A0A965AEI3-F1
#
_cell.length_a   1.000
_cell.length_b   1.000
_cell.length_c   1.000
_cell.angle_alpha   90.00
_cell.angle_beta   90.00
_cell.angle_gamma   90.00
#
_symmetry.space_group_name_H-M   'P 1'
#
loop_
_entity.id
_entity.type
_entity.pdbx_description
1 polymer ?
#
loop_
_entity_poly.entity_id
_entity_poly.type
_entity_poly.pdbx_seq_one_letter_code
_entity_poly.pdbx_strand_id
1 'polypeptide(L)'
;QVELEDQLAKDANGLLICDTNLLVIKIWSEFKYKTCHPWIIDHLNSRKYDLYFLTDIDMPWVEDPQRENPEQREELFGLYKQALDTMQVNYIRLSGNEEQRIDKALTAIKALQHD
;
A
#
# COMPACT_ATOMS: atom_id res chain seq x y z
N GLN A 1 -3.47 -8.15 11.07
CA GLN A 1 -2.53 -7.72 10.01
C GLN A 1 -1.11 -8.19 10.29
N VAL A 2 -0.42 -7.62 11.30
CA VAL A 2 1.01 -7.88 11.55
C VAL A 2 1.32 -9.38 11.70
N GLU A 3 0.64 -10.04 12.64
CA GLU A 3 0.83 -11.47 12.92
C GLU A 3 0.52 -12.38 11.72
N LEU A 4 -0.51 -12.02 10.94
CA LEU A 4 -0.90 -12.78 9.75
C LEU A 4 0.17 -12.69 8.66
N GLU A 5 0.72 -11.49 8.43
CA GLU A 5 1.83 -11.30 7.49
C GLU A 5 3.06 -12.13 7.92
N ASP A 6 3.40 -12.12 9.21
CA ASP A 6 4.55 -12.86 9.75
C ASP A 6 4.37 -14.38 9.67
N GLN A 7 3.13 -14.86 9.81
CA GLN A 7 2.79 -16.27 9.64
C GLN A 7 2.89 -16.68 8.18
N LEU A 8 2.24 -15.94 7.28
CA LEU A 8 2.22 -16.27 5.85
C LEU A 8 3.60 -16.12 5.21
N ALA A 9 4.46 -15.22 5.69
CA ALA A 9 5.82 -15.07 5.21
C ALA A 9 6.68 -16.33 5.43
N LYS A 10 6.37 -17.14 6.46
CA LYS A 10 7.07 -18.41 6.72
C LYS A 10 6.64 -19.51 5.75
N ASP A 11 5.38 -19.45 5.32
CA ASP A 11 4.76 -20.46 4.46
C ASP A 11 4.83 -20.09 2.97
N ALA A 12 5.15 -18.84 2.65
CA ALA A 12 5.21 -18.32 1.29
C ALA A 12 6.36 -18.97 0.49
N ASN A 13 6.03 -19.53 -0.67
CA ASN A 13 7.01 -20.11 -1.59
C ASN A 13 7.56 -19.06 -2.57
N GLY A 14 8.26 -18.07 -2.04
CA GLY A 14 8.99 -17.04 -2.80
C GLY A 14 8.19 -15.78 -3.18
N LEU A 15 6.89 -15.72 -2.89
CA LEU A 15 6.07 -14.51 -3.07
C LEU A 15 4.97 -14.44 -2.02
N LEU A 16 4.84 -13.29 -1.36
CA LEU A 16 3.72 -12.95 -0.50
C LEU A 16 3.12 -11.61 -0.95
N ILE A 17 1.82 -11.59 -1.25
CA ILE A 17 1.09 -10.36 -1.56
C ILE A 17 0.30 -9.97 -0.32
N CYS A 18 0.57 -8.77 0.20
CA CYS A 18 -0.15 -8.20 1.34
C CYS A 18 -1.19 -7.19 0.85
N ASP A 19 -2.48 -7.46 1.10
CA ASP A 19 -3.53 -6.47 0.90
C ASP A 19 -3.50 -5.46 2.04
N THR A 20 -3.06 -4.24 1.71
CA THR A 20 -2.69 -3.16 2.63
C THR A 20 -1.58 -3.54 3.64
N ASN A 21 -1.15 -2.57 4.44
CA ASN A 21 -0.24 -2.77 5.57
C ASN A 21 -0.35 -1.61 6.58
N LEU A 22 0.57 -1.56 7.55
CA LEU A 22 0.60 -0.51 8.59
C LEU A 22 0.73 0.92 8.05
N LEU A 23 1.20 1.14 6.82
CA LEU A 23 1.25 2.46 6.21
C LEU A 23 -0.16 3.06 6.05
N VAL A 24 -1.13 2.22 5.64
CA VAL A 24 -2.54 2.62 5.52
C VAL A 24 -3.08 3.04 6.89
N ILE A 25 -2.79 2.26 7.93
CA ILE A 25 -3.22 2.57 9.30
C ILE A 25 -2.59 3.87 9.79
N LYS A 26 -1.30 4.08 9.53
CA LYS A 26 -0.59 5.32 9.88
C LYS A 26 -1.26 6.54 9.22
N ILE A 27 -1.45 6.49 7.90
CA ILE A 27 -2.01 7.62 7.14
C ILE A 27 -3.43 7.94 7.60
N TRP A 28 -4.30 6.94 7.77
CA TRP A 28 -5.65 7.16 8.27
C TRP A 28 -5.67 7.70 9.71
N SER A 29 -4.78 7.22 10.57
CA SER A 29 -4.69 7.69 11.94
C SER A 29 -4.30 9.18 12.00
N GLU A 30 -3.28 9.56 11.23
CA GLU A 30 -2.83 10.96 11.12
C GLU A 30 -3.87 11.84 10.44
N PHE A 31 -4.54 11.34 9.39
CA PHE A 31 -5.54 12.09 8.65
C PHE A 31 -6.78 12.41 9.51
N LYS A 32 -7.36 11.38 10.14
CA LYS A 32 -8.63 11.46 10.89
C LYS A 32 -8.44 11.94 12.34
N TYR A 33 -7.38 11.50 13.01
CA TYR A 33 -7.18 11.73 14.45
C TYR A 33 -5.97 12.64 14.75
N LYS A 34 -5.23 13.10 13.74
CA LYS A 34 -4.04 13.97 13.87
C LYS A 34 -2.92 13.37 14.72
N THR A 35 -2.98 12.07 14.99
CA THR A 35 -1.99 11.32 15.77
C THR A 35 -1.96 9.88 15.30
N CYS A 36 -0.82 9.22 15.47
CA CYS A 36 -0.65 7.80 15.21
C CYS A 36 0.01 7.16 16.43
N HIS A 37 -0.47 5.99 16.82
CA HIS A 37 0.08 5.29 17.98
C HIS A 37 1.53 4.87 17.70
N PRO A 38 2.51 5.13 18.59
CA PRO A 38 3.93 4.84 18.36
C PRO A 38 4.20 3.39 17.92
N TRP A 39 3.48 2.43 18.51
CA TRP A 39 3.52 1.02 18.11
C TRP A 39 3.37 0.80 16.59
N ILE A 40 2.46 1.54 15.92
CA ILE A 40 2.24 1.42 14.47
C ILE A 40 3.47 1.91 13.71
N ILE A 41 4.04 3.04 14.13
CA ILE A 41 5.22 3.66 13.51
C ILE A 41 6.43 2.74 13.66
N ASP A 42 6.67 2.23 14.88
CA ASP A 42 7.79 1.34 15.18
C ASP A 42 7.71 0.05 14.37
N HIS A 43 6.53 -0.57 14.29
CA HIS A 43 6.33 -1.80 13.52
C HIS A 43 6.45 -1.54 12.02
N LEU A 44 5.90 -0.44 11.50
CA LEU A 44 6.06 -0.06 10.10
C LEU A 44 7.55 0.08 9.72
N ASN A 45 8.33 0.76 10.55
CA ASN A 45 9.77 0.98 10.30
C ASN A 45 10.62 -0.30 10.41
N SER A 46 10.19 -1.26 11.23
CA SER A 46 10.89 -2.54 11.40
C SER A 46 10.67 -3.52 10.23
N ARG A 47 9.65 -3.25 9.40
CA ARG A 47 9.18 -4.16 8.35
C ARG A 47 9.79 -3.82 7.00
N LYS A 48 9.99 -4.86 6.20
CA LYS A 48 10.51 -4.75 4.84
C LYS A 48 9.49 -5.32 3.86
N TYR A 49 9.21 -4.54 2.82
CA TYR A 49 8.44 -4.95 1.66
C TYR A 49 9.29 -4.63 0.43
N ASP A 50 9.45 -5.58 -0.48
CA ASP A 50 10.31 -5.42 -1.66
C ASP A 50 9.71 -4.45 -2.69
N LEU A 51 8.38 -4.36 -2.72
CA LEU A 51 7.65 -3.52 -3.66
C LEU A 51 6.28 -3.10 -3.10
N TYR A 52 5.96 -1.82 -3.25
CA TYR A 52 4.63 -1.28 -3.02
C TYR A 52 3.92 -0.99 -4.34
N PHE A 53 2.63 -1.27 -4.42
CA PHE A 53 1.78 -0.76 -5.49
C PHE A 53 0.96 0.43 -5.00
N LEU A 54 1.22 1.61 -5.57
CA LEU A 54 0.44 2.82 -5.30
C LEU A 54 -0.69 2.92 -6.33
N THR A 55 -1.91 2.57 -5.94
CA THR A 55 -3.07 2.63 -6.83
C THR A 55 -3.53 4.07 -7.04
N ASP A 56 -3.58 4.49 -8.29
CA ASP A 56 -4.00 5.81 -8.71
C ASP A 56 -5.52 6.02 -8.61
N ILE A 57 -5.94 7.30 -8.60
CA ILE A 57 -7.32 7.75 -8.35
C ILE A 57 -8.15 8.00 -9.62
N ASP A 58 -7.59 7.70 -10.77
CA ASP A 58 -8.16 7.86 -12.11
C ASP A 58 -9.30 6.87 -12.43
N MET A 59 -9.54 5.87 -11.56
CA MET A 59 -10.79 5.10 -11.62
C MET A 59 -11.96 5.85 -10.96
N PRO A 60 -13.19 5.69 -11.48
CA PRO A 60 -14.38 6.20 -10.82
C PRO A 60 -14.46 5.74 -9.37
N TRP A 61 -14.85 6.65 -8.48
CA TRP A 61 -15.16 6.27 -7.12
C TRP A 61 -16.46 5.47 -7.12
N VAL A 62 -16.48 4.37 -6.37
CA VAL A 62 -17.64 3.51 -6.19
C VAL A 62 -17.92 3.41 -4.71
N GLU A 63 -19.18 3.62 -4.33
CA GLU A 63 -19.64 3.53 -2.95
C GLU A 63 -19.39 2.13 -2.39
N ASP A 64 -18.78 2.09 -1.22
CA ASP A 64 -18.44 0.87 -0.50
C ASP A 64 -18.51 1.18 1.00
N PRO A 65 -19.02 0.27 1.85
CA PRO A 65 -19.17 0.52 3.29
C PRO A 65 -17.87 0.88 4.03
N GLN A 66 -16.71 0.56 3.46
CA GLN A 66 -15.40 0.83 4.03
C GLN A 66 -14.72 2.04 3.36
N ARG A 67 -15.32 2.65 2.34
CA ARG A 67 -14.78 3.84 1.66
C ARG A 67 -15.37 5.12 2.23
N GLU A 68 -14.50 5.96 2.74
CA GLU A 68 -14.81 7.32 3.19
C GLU A 68 -14.19 8.36 2.22
N ASN A 69 -14.58 9.62 2.36
CA ASN A 69 -13.93 10.79 1.76
C ASN A 69 -13.78 10.79 0.21
N PRO A 70 -14.88 10.64 -0.57
CA PRO A 70 -14.82 10.64 -2.05
C PRO A 70 -14.21 11.92 -2.65
N GLU A 71 -14.35 13.07 -1.97
CA GLU A 71 -13.84 14.37 -2.42
C GLU A 71 -12.36 14.61 -2.07
N GLN A 72 -11.75 13.77 -1.22
CA GLN A 72 -10.37 13.98 -0.73
C GLN A 72 -9.39 12.95 -1.28
N ARG A 73 -9.75 12.30 -2.39
CA ARG A 73 -8.93 11.25 -3.02
C ARG A 73 -7.56 11.77 -3.44
N GLU A 74 -7.49 13.00 -3.97
CA GLU A 74 -6.23 13.62 -4.39
C GLU A 74 -5.32 13.92 -3.19
N GLU A 75 -5.88 14.46 -2.10
CA GLU A 75 -5.16 14.71 -0.85
C GLU A 75 -4.60 13.40 -0.26
N LEU A 76 -5.46 12.38 -0.10
CA LEU A 76 -5.06 11.08 0.41
C LEU A 76 -3.99 10.41 -0.48
N PHE A 77 -4.15 10.45 -1.80
CA PHE A 77 -3.14 9.95 -2.73
C PHE A 77 -1.79 10.67 -2.54
N GLY A 78 -1.82 11.99 -2.39
CA GLY A 78 -0.64 12.79 -2.09
C GLY A 78 0.07 12.36 -0.81
N LEU A 79 -0.68 12.07 0.26
CA LEU A 79 -0.15 11.57 1.53
C LEU A 79 0.52 10.20 1.38
N TYR A 80 -0.10 9.26 0.66
CA TYR A 80 0.49 7.95 0.38
C TYR A 80 1.79 8.09 -0.41
N LYS A 81 1.76 8.89 -1.49
CA LYS A 81 2.94 9.12 -2.31
C LYS A 81 4.08 9.74 -1.50
N GLN A 82 3.80 10.79 -0.74
CA GLN A 82 4.79 11.46 0.09
C GLN A 82 5.39 10.51 1.13
N ALA A 83 4.58 9.66 1.75
CA ALA A 83 5.07 8.70 2.73
C ALA A 83 6.01 7.65 2.08
N LEU A 84 5.64 7.10 0.92
CA LEU A 84 6.48 6.17 0.17
C LEU A 84 7.81 6.82 -0.27
N ASP A 85 7.76 8.06 -0.77
CA ASP A 85 8.95 8.83 -1.13
C ASP A 85 9.86 9.06 0.10
N THR A 86 9.27 9.41 1.24
CA THR A 86 10.01 9.66 2.50
C THR A 86 10.65 8.40 3.07
N MET A 87 9.96 7.26 2.97
CA MET A 87 10.47 5.96 3.39
C MET A 87 11.56 5.41 2.45
N GLN A 88 11.75 6.02 1.27
CA GLN A 88 12.70 5.59 0.25
C GLN A 88 12.49 4.12 -0.17
N VAL A 89 11.24 3.68 -0.22
CA VAL A 89 10.87 2.32 -0.64
C VAL A 89 10.62 2.25 -2.13
N ASN A 90 10.83 1.07 -2.71
CA ASN A 90 10.48 0.82 -4.10
C ASN A 90 8.95 0.75 -4.25
N TYR A 91 8.38 1.57 -5.15
CA TYR A 91 6.97 1.53 -5.44
C TYR A 91 6.65 1.80 -6.91
N ILE A 92 5.56 1.20 -7.38
CA ILE A 92 5.04 1.40 -8.73
C ILE A 92 3.63 1.97 -8.65
N ARG A 93 3.42 3.09 -9.35
CA ARG A 93 2.07 3.65 -9.55
C ARG A 93 1.28 2.78 -10.53
N LEU A 94 0.14 2.27 -10.12
CA LEU A 94 -0.81 1.57 -10.98
C LEU A 94 -1.91 2.54 -11.41
N SER A 95 -2.03 2.80 -12.71
CA SER A 95 -2.99 3.74 -13.31
C SER A 95 -3.60 3.11 -14.57
N GLY A 96 -4.69 3.68 -15.07
CA GLY A 96 -5.46 3.16 -16.19
C GLY A 96 -6.62 2.27 -15.76
N ASN A 97 -7.13 1.49 -16.71
CA ASN A 97 -8.20 0.52 -16.46
C ASN A 97 -7.68 -0.74 -15.73
N GLU A 98 -8.59 -1.65 -15.39
CA GLU A 98 -8.27 -2.88 -14.66
C GLU A 98 -7.18 -3.74 -15.35
N GLU A 99 -7.33 -3.97 -16.66
CA GLU A 99 -6.38 -4.77 -17.46
C GLU A 99 -4.98 -4.15 -17.43
N GLN A 100 -4.87 -2.84 -17.64
CA GLN A 100 -3.60 -2.12 -17.62
C GLN A 100 -2.91 -2.19 -16.24
N ARG A 101 -3.68 -2.12 -15.15
CA ARG A 101 -3.13 -2.24 -13.79
C ARG A 101 -2.63 -3.64 -13.51
N ILE A 102 -3.40 -4.65 -13.88
CA ILE A 102 -3.05 -6.06 -13.71
C ILE A 102 -1.78 -6.38 -14.50
N ASP A 103 -1.72 -6.00 -15.78
CA ASP A 103 -0.55 -6.24 -16.63
C ASP A 103 0.72 -5.59 -16.05
N LYS A 104 0.61 -4.34 -15.59
CA LYS A 104 1.70 -3.62 -14.95
C LYS A 104 2.15 -4.27 -13.63
N ALA A 105 1.20 -4.70 -12.80
CA ALA A 105 1.50 -5.38 -11.54
C ALA A 105 2.19 -6.74 -11.78
N LEU A 106 1.68 -7.54 -12.72
CA LEU A 106 2.26 -8.83 -13.08
C LEU A 106 3.67 -8.67 -13.67
N THR A 107 3.88 -7.68 -14.52
CA THR A 107 5.22 -7.37 -15.07
C THR A 107 6.20 -7.03 -13.96
N ALA A 108 5.79 -6.20 -13.00
CA ALA A 108 6.62 -5.84 -11.86
C ALA A 108 6.92 -7.02 -10.93
N ILE A 109 5.93 -7.87 -10.63
CA ILE A 109 6.13 -9.06 -9.80
C ILE A 109 7.11 -10.04 -10.48
N LYS A 110 6.97 -10.27 -11.79
CA LYS A 110 7.91 -11.12 -12.54
C LYS A 110 9.34 -10.58 -12.47
N ALA A 111 9.52 -9.26 -12.57
CA ALA A 111 10.85 -8.66 -12.48
C ALA A 111 11.52 -8.93 -11.11
N LEU A 112 10.77 -8.99 -10.01
CA LEU A 112 11.29 -9.32 -8.68
C LEU A 112 11.73 -10.79 -8.54
N GLN A 113 11.17 -11.71 -9.34
CA GLN A 113 11.45 -13.15 -9.26
C GLN A 113 12.65 -13.58 -10.10
N HIS A 114 13.23 -12.65 -10.87
CA HIS A 114 14.38 -12.90 -11.75
C HIS A 114 15.71 -12.34 -11.20
N ASP A 115 15.69 -11.77 -10.00
CA ASP A 115 16.86 -11.40 -9.20
C ASP A 115 17.26 -12.53 -8.23
#